data_AF-A0A8X6HU70-F1
#
_entry.id   AF-A0A8X6HU70-F1
#
_cell.length_a   1.000
_cell.length_b   1.000
_cell.length_c   1.000
_cell.angle_alpha   90.00
_cell.angle_beta   90.00
_cell.angle_gamma   90.00
#
_symmetry.space_group_name_H-M   'P 1'
#
loop_
_entity.id
_entity.type
_entity.pdbx_description
1 polymer ?
#
loop_
_entity_poly.entity_id
_entity_poly.type
_entity_poly.pdbx_seq_one_letter_code
_entity_poly.pdbx_strand_id
1 'polypeptide(L)'
;MTFPSNIRVAAREFASVFSIIRTKNNTLISGVEGEFLKVLSEQLHFTYEVFSPYDRQWGTTDWTGNWTGVIGMILRNEVDMGLSHISITEERANVVDFSFPYTVLDRTFVTAKPGDSPKMASFTYPFNTSVWILILVLTVIAPLLFRPLMFKKRSFASVFFMIFGSMLKQPIDNSEQPSMQRLIYSSWVGSMTLLYFAYSGILLSYITVPWQKKGIRNIKDLVDALQAGTHKCLAPDGTIDTQLLLNSNLHYYRIIGEYIARNNWVYESSAMSEKLLDGRTVLIGSRSLLHGFFGYDPYVTEYISDDSFGVWNIGIALRKNFCCKEELNFAILRTLSSGLYEKWWKDSAFKSSWSQISKTQDTKQSIRLPLEDLYGVFILLFAGYILSFVAFFVEISMKRFKKEEVVQDCLLDSKDNMQETVNTDNIL
;
A
#
# COMPACT_ATOMS: atom_id res chain seq x y z
N MET A 1 -16.17 10.64 51.58
CA MET A 1 -15.55 9.40 52.10
C MET A 1 -14.11 9.43 51.65
N THR A 2 -13.16 9.09 52.49
CA THR A 2 -11.73 9.12 52.14
C THR A 2 -11.38 7.97 51.21
N PHE A 3 -10.51 8.22 50.23
CA PHE A 3 -10.01 7.20 49.31
C PHE A 3 -9.39 5.98 50.05
N PRO A 4 -9.62 4.73 49.60
CA PRO A 4 -9.07 3.56 50.27
C PRO A 4 -7.53 3.55 50.29
N SER A 5 -6.93 3.20 51.43
CA SER A 5 -5.46 3.23 51.60
C SER A 5 -4.72 2.06 50.94
N ASN A 6 -5.40 0.93 50.68
CA ASN A 6 -4.85 -0.23 50.00
C ASN A 6 -5.82 -0.72 48.91
N ILE A 7 -5.34 -0.91 47.69
CA ILE A 7 -6.13 -1.26 46.51
C ILE A 7 -5.53 -2.45 45.79
N ARG A 8 -6.34 -3.48 45.55
CA ARG A 8 -5.95 -4.62 44.72
C ARG A 8 -6.28 -4.31 43.26
N VAL A 9 -5.28 -4.34 42.39
CA VAL A 9 -5.40 -3.99 40.97
C VAL A 9 -5.15 -5.22 40.13
N ALA A 10 -6.11 -5.60 39.28
CA ALA A 10 -5.86 -6.59 38.23
C ALA A 10 -5.36 -5.91 36.96
N ALA A 11 -4.27 -6.43 36.39
CA ALA A 11 -3.74 -5.94 35.12
C ALA A 11 -3.16 -7.09 34.27
N ARG A 12 -3.50 -7.08 32.98
CA ARG A 12 -2.89 -7.97 31.99
C ARG A 12 -1.57 -7.39 31.50
N GLU A 13 -0.51 -8.20 31.42
CA GLU A 13 0.71 -7.79 30.75
C GLU A 13 0.45 -7.61 29.25
N PHE A 14 0.82 -6.45 28.72
CA PHE A 14 0.53 -6.11 27.34
C PHE A 14 1.56 -5.13 26.76
N ALA A 15 2.51 -5.69 26.01
CA ALA A 15 3.52 -4.93 25.27
C ALA A 15 4.16 -3.81 26.12
N SER A 16 4.22 -2.58 25.58
CA SER A 16 4.74 -1.40 26.27
C SER A 16 3.69 -0.66 27.12
N VAL A 17 2.46 -1.16 27.16
CA VAL A 17 1.35 -0.54 27.89
C VAL A 17 1.46 -0.83 29.39
N PHE A 18 1.61 -2.10 29.73
CA PHE A 18 1.70 -2.55 31.13
C PHE A 18 2.57 -3.79 31.22
N SER A 19 3.56 -3.77 32.11
CA SER A 19 4.51 -4.85 32.33
C SER A 19 4.78 -5.01 33.82
N ILE A 20 4.86 -6.26 34.27
CA ILE A 20 5.06 -6.62 35.66
C ILE A 20 6.36 -7.42 35.75
N ILE A 21 7.34 -6.90 36.48
CA ILE A 21 8.63 -7.56 36.72
C ILE A 21 8.69 -7.93 38.20
N ARG A 22 8.42 -9.21 38.50
CA ARG A 22 8.50 -9.73 39.87
C ARG A 22 9.94 -10.11 40.20
N THR A 23 10.55 -9.36 41.12
CA THR A 23 11.84 -9.68 41.75
C THR A 23 11.58 -10.36 43.08
N LYS A 24 12.53 -11.18 43.59
CA LYS A 24 12.38 -11.96 44.85
C LYS A 24 11.84 -11.15 46.05
N ASN A 25 12.10 -9.84 46.11
CA ASN A 25 11.67 -8.96 47.20
C ASN A 25 10.75 -7.80 46.74
N ASN A 26 10.49 -7.62 45.45
CA ASN A 26 9.70 -6.46 44.98
C ASN A 26 9.03 -6.69 43.62
N THR A 27 7.82 -6.15 43.45
CA THR A 27 7.11 -6.15 42.16
C THR A 27 7.33 -4.78 41.50
N LEU A 28 8.12 -4.75 40.43
CA LEU A 28 8.34 -3.55 39.63
C LEU A 28 7.28 -3.50 38.52
N ILE A 29 6.62 -2.36 38.39
CA ILE A 29 5.64 -2.12 37.34
C ILE A 29 6.20 -1.07 36.40
N SER A 30 6.09 -1.34 35.10
CA SER A 30 6.54 -0.44 34.04
C SER A 30 5.56 -0.42 32.88
N GLY A 31 5.72 0.57 32.00
CA GLY A 31 4.81 0.82 30.88
C GLY A 31 3.97 2.08 31.11
N VAL A 32 3.27 2.52 30.07
CA VAL A 32 2.48 3.77 30.11
C VAL A 32 1.48 3.78 31.25
N GLU A 33 0.73 2.70 31.40
CA GLU A 33 -0.28 2.59 32.45
C GLU A 33 0.32 2.27 33.82
N GLY A 34 1.55 1.75 33.87
CA GLY A 34 2.30 1.60 35.11
C GLY A 34 2.68 2.94 35.72
N GLU A 35 3.21 3.86 34.91
CA GLU A 35 3.48 5.24 35.32
C GLU A 35 2.18 5.99 35.68
N PHE A 36 1.11 5.73 34.93
CA PHE A 36 -0.20 6.30 35.24
C PHE A 36 -0.73 5.85 36.60
N LEU A 37 -0.68 4.55 36.91
CA LEU A 37 -1.10 4.02 38.21
C LEU A 37 -0.26 4.60 39.36
N LYS A 38 1.05 4.76 39.15
CA LYS A 38 1.95 5.36 40.13
C LYS A 38 1.55 6.82 40.44
N VAL A 39 1.30 7.64 39.43
CA VAL A 39 0.87 9.03 39.64
C VAL A 39 -0.50 9.10 40.34
N LEU A 40 -1.44 8.24 39.99
CA LEU A 40 -2.72 8.17 40.70
C LEU A 40 -2.53 7.79 42.17
N SER A 41 -1.63 6.85 42.47
CA SER A 41 -1.31 6.44 43.85
C SER A 41 -0.70 7.55 44.68
N GLU A 42 0.16 8.37 44.08
CA GLU A 42 0.79 9.51 44.75
C GLU A 42 -0.22 10.63 45.00
N GLN A 43 -1.13 10.90 44.05
CA GLN A 43 -2.14 11.95 44.16
C GLN A 43 -3.25 11.62 45.17
N LEU A 44 -3.64 10.34 45.25
CA LEU A 44 -4.75 9.87 46.09
C LEU A 44 -4.28 9.18 47.38
N HIS A 45 -2.96 9.13 47.61
CA HIS A 45 -2.31 8.58 48.80
C HIS A 45 -2.72 7.12 49.12
N PHE A 46 -2.78 6.27 48.10
CA PHE A 46 -3.03 4.83 48.29
C PHE A 46 -1.82 3.97 47.95
N THR A 47 -1.78 2.79 48.54
CA THR A 47 -0.87 1.70 48.20
C THR A 47 -1.62 0.66 47.36
N TYR A 48 -0.91 -0.08 46.51
CA TYR A 48 -1.54 -1.06 45.64
C TYR A 48 -0.74 -2.34 45.49
N GLU A 49 -1.46 -3.44 45.23
CA GLU A 49 -0.90 -4.73 44.86
C GLU A 49 -1.47 -5.16 43.50
N VAL A 50 -0.60 -5.60 42.59
CA VAL A 50 -0.98 -5.95 41.22
C VAL A 50 -1.06 -7.46 41.01
N PHE A 51 -2.22 -7.90 40.54
CA PHE A 51 -2.53 -9.27 40.18
C PHE A 51 -2.67 -9.41 38.67
N SER A 52 -2.17 -10.52 38.12
CA SER A 52 -2.38 -10.85 36.71
C SER A 52 -3.43 -11.96 36.59
N PRO A 53 -4.40 -11.84 35.67
CA PRO A 53 -5.42 -12.88 35.49
C PRO A 53 -4.77 -14.18 34.97
N TYR A 54 -5.20 -15.32 35.51
CA TYR A 54 -4.64 -16.64 35.16
C TYR A 54 -4.80 -16.98 33.67
N ASP A 55 -5.95 -16.63 33.10
CA ASP A 55 -6.29 -16.85 31.69
C ASP A 55 -5.67 -15.82 30.74
N ARG A 56 -4.99 -14.80 31.27
CA ARG A 56 -4.43 -13.66 30.51
C ARG A 56 -5.46 -12.94 29.63
N GLN A 57 -6.74 -12.93 30.02
CA GLN A 57 -7.80 -12.23 29.29
C GLN A 57 -8.23 -10.94 29.98
N TRP A 58 -8.77 -9.99 29.21
CA TRP A 58 -9.39 -8.79 29.77
C TRP A 58 -10.76 -9.09 30.40
N GLY A 59 -11.50 -10.02 29.81
CA GLY A 59 -12.78 -10.48 30.30
C GLY A 59 -13.85 -10.43 29.23
N THR A 60 -14.37 -11.62 28.93
CA THR A 60 -15.50 -11.90 28.05
C THR A 60 -16.46 -12.81 28.82
N THR A 61 -17.70 -12.89 28.34
CA THR A 61 -18.68 -13.85 28.85
C THR A 61 -18.38 -15.22 28.26
N ASP A 62 -18.30 -16.24 29.11
CA ASP A 62 -18.28 -17.62 28.67
C ASP A 62 -19.69 -18.10 28.28
N TRP A 63 -19.78 -19.31 27.73
CA TRP A 63 -21.04 -19.95 27.35
C TRP A 63 -21.98 -20.21 28.55
N THR A 64 -21.47 -20.15 29.78
CA THR A 64 -22.26 -20.27 31.02
C THR A 64 -22.75 -18.91 31.54
N GLY A 65 -22.34 -17.81 30.91
CA GLY A 65 -22.64 -16.44 31.33
C GLY A 65 -21.70 -15.90 32.42
N ASN A 66 -20.65 -16.63 32.79
CA ASN A 66 -19.64 -16.18 33.74
C ASN A 66 -18.58 -15.32 33.03
N TRP A 67 -18.08 -14.32 33.76
CA TRP A 67 -17.05 -13.42 33.26
C TRP A 67 -15.64 -13.96 33.54
N THR A 68 -14.81 -13.98 32.50
CA THR A 68 -13.39 -14.35 32.56
C THR A 68 -12.50 -13.13 32.82
N GLY A 69 -11.18 -13.34 32.90
CA GLY A 69 -10.19 -12.27 32.90
C GLY A 69 -10.30 -11.25 34.02
N VAL A 70 -9.81 -10.04 33.75
CA VAL A 70 -9.83 -8.90 34.70
C VAL A 70 -11.24 -8.57 35.18
N ILE A 71 -12.24 -8.53 34.29
CA ILE A 71 -13.64 -8.27 34.66
C ILE A 71 -14.17 -9.34 35.62
N GLY A 72 -13.86 -10.62 35.35
CA GLY A 72 -14.23 -11.72 36.24
C GLY A 72 -13.63 -11.61 37.64
N MET A 73 -12.36 -11.20 37.75
CA MET A 73 -11.70 -10.99 39.04
C MET A 73 -12.38 -9.89 39.88
N ILE A 74 -12.81 -8.81 39.23
CA ILE A 74 -13.56 -7.72 39.89
C ILE A 74 -14.90 -8.25 40.43
N LEU A 75 -15.64 -9.02 39.62
CA LEU A 75 -16.95 -9.56 40.01
C LEU A 75 -16.86 -10.59 41.14
N ARG A 76 -15.78 -11.37 41.18
CA ARG A 76 -15.49 -12.31 42.27
C ARG A 76 -14.92 -11.64 43.53
N ASN A 77 -14.83 -10.30 43.56
CA ASN A 77 -14.25 -9.49 44.64
C ASN A 77 -12.78 -9.84 44.97
N GLU A 78 -12.05 -10.42 44.01
CA GLU A 78 -10.63 -10.74 44.15
C GLU A 78 -9.77 -9.46 44.08
N VAL A 79 -10.24 -8.47 43.33
CA VAL A 79 -9.59 -7.17 43.12
C VAL A 79 -10.60 -6.03 43.19
N ASP A 80 -10.12 -4.82 43.44
CA ASP A 80 -10.94 -3.62 43.59
C ASP A 80 -11.00 -2.79 42.30
N MET A 81 -9.93 -2.87 41.47
CA MET A 81 -9.81 -2.17 40.19
C MET A 81 -9.17 -3.05 39.10
N GLY A 82 -9.47 -2.75 37.84
CA GLY A 82 -8.90 -3.35 36.65
C GLY A 82 -8.25 -2.31 35.75
N LEU A 83 -7.01 -2.57 35.35
CA LEU A 83 -6.17 -1.77 34.47
C LEU A 83 -5.64 -2.66 33.31
N SER A 84 -4.90 -2.09 32.36
CA SER A 84 -4.44 -2.68 31.09
C SER A 84 -5.39 -2.43 29.91
N HIS A 85 -5.58 -1.17 29.51
CA HIS A 85 -6.28 -0.79 28.27
C HIS A 85 -7.68 -1.44 28.08
N ILE A 86 -8.50 -1.45 29.13
CA ILE A 86 -9.83 -2.06 29.11
C ILE A 86 -10.83 -1.14 28.39
N SER A 87 -11.37 -1.63 27.27
CA SER A 87 -12.43 -0.92 26.54
C SER A 87 -13.74 -0.90 27.32
N ILE A 88 -14.32 0.30 27.43
CA ILE A 88 -15.66 0.53 27.94
C ILE A 88 -16.66 0.06 26.89
N THR A 89 -17.44 -0.95 27.23
CA THR A 89 -18.50 -1.53 26.39
C THR A 89 -19.77 -1.63 27.22
N GLU A 90 -20.93 -1.69 26.56
CA GLU A 90 -22.22 -1.80 27.23
C GLU A 90 -22.28 -3.06 28.13
N GLU A 91 -21.88 -4.22 27.59
CA GLU A 91 -21.88 -5.49 28.32
C GLU A 91 -21.04 -5.41 29.60
N ARG A 92 -19.85 -4.81 29.54
CA ARG A 92 -18.98 -4.63 30.72
C ARG A 92 -19.54 -3.57 31.67
N ALA A 93 -20.08 -2.45 31.17
CA ALA A 93 -20.61 -1.38 32.00
C ALA A 93 -21.87 -1.79 32.79
N ASN A 94 -22.59 -2.81 32.31
CA ASN A 94 -23.71 -3.40 33.04
C ASN A 94 -23.26 -4.14 34.30
N VAL A 95 -22.06 -4.73 34.31
CA VAL A 95 -21.57 -5.56 35.42
C VAL A 95 -20.51 -4.90 36.30
N VAL A 96 -19.72 -3.98 35.75
CA VAL A 96 -18.71 -3.18 36.49
C VAL A 96 -18.93 -1.69 36.25
N ASP A 97 -18.37 -0.84 37.09
CA ASP A 97 -18.33 0.60 36.84
C ASP A 97 -17.02 0.99 36.16
N PHE A 98 -17.02 2.04 35.35
CA PHE A 98 -15.81 2.58 34.74
C PHE A 98 -15.50 3.98 35.24
N SER A 99 -14.21 4.30 35.32
CA SER A 99 -13.73 5.68 35.50
C SER A 99 -14.05 6.56 34.29
N PHE A 100 -13.77 7.86 34.41
CA PHE A 100 -13.66 8.74 33.25
C PHE A 100 -12.64 8.16 32.26
N PRO A 101 -12.93 8.16 30.95
CA PRO A 101 -12.04 7.58 29.95
C PRO A 101 -10.77 8.41 29.80
N TYR A 102 -9.61 7.74 29.83
CA TYR A 102 -8.31 8.42 29.77
C TYR A 102 -7.63 8.32 28.40
N THR A 103 -8.06 7.40 27.56
CA THR A 103 -7.59 7.33 26.17
C THR A 103 -8.63 6.69 25.28
N VAL A 104 -8.38 6.74 23.98
CA VAL A 104 -9.22 6.11 22.96
C VAL A 104 -8.41 5.07 22.19
N LEU A 105 -9.11 4.02 21.81
CA LEU A 105 -8.56 2.88 21.12
C LEU A 105 -9.25 2.76 19.78
N ASP A 106 -8.52 3.11 18.75
CA ASP A 106 -8.98 3.07 17.37
C ASP A 106 -8.60 1.73 16.74
N ARG A 107 -9.60 0.94 16.30
CA ARG A 107 -9.39 -0.35 15.64
C ARG A 107 -9.24 -0.15 14.15
N THR A 108 -8.11 -0.58 13.61
CA THR A 108 -7.83 -0.59 12.18
C THR A 108 -7.15 -1.91 11.82
N PHE A 109 -6.63 -2.01 10.60
CA PHE A 109 -5.84 -3.14 10.16
C PHE A 109 -4.51 -2.69 9.55
N VAL A 110 -3.52 -3.58 9.63
CA VAL A 110 -2.21 -3.44 8.99
C VAL A 110 -2.05 -4.52 7.91
N THR A 111 -1.41 -4.14 6.82
CA THR A 111 -1.10 -5.00 5.68
C THR A 111 0.35 -4.79 5.27
N ALA A 112 0.90 -5.77 4.57
CA ALA A 112 2.20 -5.59 3.97
C ALA A 112 2.19 -4.38 3.02
N LYS A 113 3.25 -3.56 3.03
CA LYS A 113 3.35 -2.45 2.07
C LYS A 113 3.21 -2.98 0.63
N PRO A 114 2.38 -2.33 -0.22
CA PRO A 114 2.25 -2.76 -1.59
C PRO A 114 3.62 -2.64 -2.28
N GLY A 115 4.08 -3.72 -2.89
CA GLY A 115 5.35 -3.71 -3.62
C GLY A 115 5.33 -2.70 -4.78
N ASP A 116 6.52 -2.28 -5.18
CA ASP A 116 6.68 -1.37 -6.32
C ASP A 116 6.17 -2.01 -7.62
N SER A 117 5.61 -1.16 -8.49
CA SER A 117 5.20 -1.59 -9.82
C SER A 117 6.42 -2.03 -10.65
N PRO A 118 6.27 -3.00 -11.57
CA PRO A 118 7.38 -3.45 -12.39
C PRO A 118 7.96 -2.30 -13.20
N LYS A 119 9.25 -2.01 -13.00
CA LYS A 119 9.92 -0.89 -13.69
C LYS A 119 10.24 -1.18 -15.16
N MET A 120 10.21 -2.45 -15.56
CA MET A 120 10.47 -2.87 -16.95
C MET A 120 9.57 -2.18 -17.98
N ALA A 121 8.29 -1.92 -17.66
CA ALA A 121 7.37 -1.21 -18.56
C ALA A 121 7.20 0.28 -18.24
N SER A 122 8.04 0.83 -17.35
CA SER A 122 7.90 2.20 -16.83
C SER A 122 7.89 3.28 -17.90
N PHE A 123 8.57 3.05 -19.04
CA PHE A 123 8.57 3.96 -20.18
C PHE A 123 7.19 4.15 -20.83
N THR A 124 6.22 3.26 -20.58
CA THR A 124 4.85 3.40 -21.10
C THR A 124 3.91 4.15 -20.16
N TYR A 125 4.26 4.25 -18.87
CA TYR A 125 3.42 4.84 -17.82
C TYR A 125 3.22 6.37 -17.88
N PRO A 126 4.09 7.19 -18.52
CA PRO A 126 3.87 8.63 -18.57
C PRO A 126 2.56 9.06 -19.23
N PHE A 127 2.03 8.25 -20.15
CA PHE A 127 0.81 8.54 -20.87
C PHE A 127 -0.19 7.38 -20.79
N ASN A 128 -1.47 7.72 -20.67
CA ASN A 128 -2.55 6.75 -20.77
C ASN A 128 -2.62 6.13 -22.16
N THR A 129 -3.17 4.92 -22.26
CA THR A 129 -3.35 4.20 -23.54
C THR A 129 -4.04 5.05 -24.61
N SER A 130 -5.04 5.85 -24.23
CA SER A 130 -5.73 6.76 -25.16
C SER A 130 -4.79 7.80 -25.80
N VAL A 131 -3.83 8.33 -25.03
CA VAL A 131 -2.85 9.29 -25.54
C VAL A 131 -1.85 8.59 -26.45
N TRP A 132 -1.41 7.38 -26.11
CA TRP A 132 -0.57 6.57 -26.99
C TRP A 132 -1.25 6.27 -28.33
N ILE A 133 -2.53 5.90 -28.31
CA ILE A 133 -3.33 5.71 -29.53
C ILE A 133 -3.40 7.00 -30.33
N LEU A 134 -3.63 8.15 -29.68
CA LEU A 134 -3.67 9.44 -30.36
C LEU A 134 -2.31 9.78 -31.01
N ILE A 135 -1.19 9.50 -30.34
CA ILE A 135 0.16 9.69 -30.90
C ILE A 135 0.33 8.82 -32.15
N LEU A 136 -0.04 7.54 -32.09
CA LEU A 136 0.03 6.62 -33.25
C LEU A 136 -0.83 7.11 -34.42
N VAL A 137 -2.05 7.57 -34.13
CA VAL A 137 -2.95 8.14 -35.13
C VAL A 137 -2.35 9.41 -35.74
N LEU A 138 -1.77 10.30 -34.92
CA LEU A 138 -1.08 11.51 -35.39
C LEU A 138 0.12 11.19 -36.27
N THR A 139 0.89 10.13 -35.97
CA THR A 139 2.01 9.68 -36.81
C THR A 139 1.57 9.31 -38.23
N VAL A 140 0.34 8.82 -38.42
CA VAL A 140 -0.19 8.47 -39.75
C VAL A 140 -0.90 9.66 -40.42
N ILE A 141 -1.69 10.42 -39.66
CA ILE A 141 -2.49 11.54 -40.19
C ILE A 141 -1.59 12.72 -40.59
N ALA A 142 -0.56 13.06 -39.81
CA ALA A 142 0.26 14.24 -40.09
C ALA A 142 0.99 14.16 -41.45
N PRO A 143 1.62 13.04 -41.86
CA PRO A 143 2.17 12.88 -43.20
C PRO A 143 1.12 12.97 -44.31
N LEU A 144 -0.09 12.45 -44.09
CA LEU A 144 -1.20 12.52 -45.05
C LEU A 144 -1.67 13.97 -45.28
N LEU A 145 -1.68 14.79 -44.23
CA LEU A 145 -2.05 16.20 -44.32
C LEU A 145 -0.90 17.07 -44.86
N PHE A 146 0.32 16.86 -44.40
CA PHE A 146 1.47 17.71 -44.76
C PHE A 146 2.02 17.43 -46.16
N ARG A 147 1.86 16.22 -46.70
CA ARG A 147 2.29 15.91 -48.07
C ARG A 147 1.61 16.81 -49.13
N PRO A 148 0.27 16.88 -49.25
CA PRO A 148 -0.37 17.75 -50.23
C PRO A 148 -0.20 19.25 -49.92
N LEU A 149 -0.05 19.62 -48.64
CA LEU A 149 0.00 21.03 -48.22
C LEU A 149 1.40 21.65 -48.40
N MET A 150 2.46 20.95 -48.01
CA MET A 150 3.82 21.51 -47.87
C MET A 150 4.89 20.74 -48.64
N PHE A 151 4.69 19.45 -48.94
CA PHE A 151 5.72 18.57 -49.52
C PHE A 151 5.27 17.87 -50.81
N LYS A 152 4.58 18.58 -51.70
CA LYS A 152 3.98 18.03 -52.94
C LYS A 152 4.97 17.23 -53.81
N LYS A 153 6.24 17.65 -53.84
CA LYS A 153 7.30 17.03 -54.65
C LYS A 153 7.95 15.80 -53.99
N ARG A 154 7.72 15.56 -52.69
CA ARG A 154 8.35 14.44 -51.95
C ARG A 154 7.42 13.22 -51.96
N SER A 155 8.03 12.03 -51.95
CA SER A 155 7.30 10.77 -51.79
C SER A 155 6.64 10.70 -50.40
N PHE A 156 5.56 9.94 -50.28
CA PHE A 156 4.88 9.77 -48.99
C PHE A 156 5.82 9.21 -47.91
N ALA A 157 6.65 8.21 -48.25
CA ALA A 157 7.60 7.61 -47.33
C ALA A 157 8.62 8.64 -46.79
N SER A 158 9.14 9.52 -47.66
CA SER A 158 10.06 10.59 -47.25
C SER A 158 9.40 11.57 -46.28
N VAL A 159 8.16 11.97 -46.55
CA VAL A 159 7.39 12.85 -45.65
C VAL A 159 7.09 12.14 -44.33
N PHE A 160 6.70 10.87 -44.38
CA PHE A 160 6.45 10.06 -43.19
C PHE A 160 7.67 10.00 -42.28
N PHE A 161 8.84 9.60 -42.80
CA PHE A 161 10.07 9.50 -42.00
C PHE A 161 10.56 10.86 -41.48
N MET A 162 10.35 11.94 -42.24
CA MET A 162 10.68 13.28 -41.79
C MET A 162 9.78 13.72 -40.62
N ILE A 163 8.46 13.52 -40.71
CA ILE A 163 7.54 13.84 -39.62
C ILE A 163 7.77 12.94 -38.42
N PHE A 164 7.96 11.65 -38.62
CA PHE A 164 8.30 10.71 -37.56
C PHE A 164 9.63 11.08 -36.88
N GLY A 165 10.66 11.42 -37.66
CA GLY A 165 11.94 11.93 -37.16
C GLY A 165 11.78 13.23 -36.34
N SER A 166 10.90 14.14 -36.75
CA SER A 166 10.60 15.36 -35.98
C SER A 166 9.99 15.07 -34.61
N MET A 167 9.16 14.03 -34.51
CA MET A 167 8.58 13.57 -33.23
C MET A 167 9.67 13.00 -32.30
N LEU A 168 10.69 12.38 -32.89
CA LEU A 168 11.86 11.84 -32.18
C LEU A 168 12.97 12.88 -31.94
N LYS A 169 12.71 14.16 -32.21
CA LYS A 169 13.69 15.27 -32.13
C LYS A 169 14.93 15.09 -33.00
N GLN A 170 14.82 14.35 -34.11
CA GLN A 170 15.88 14.28 -35.10
C GLN A 170 15.97 15.59 -35.89
N PRO A 171 17.18 16.04 -36.26
CA PRO A 171 17.35 17.21 -37.11
C PRO A 171 16.80 16.95 -38.50
N ILE A 172 16.26 17.99 -39.13
CA ILE A 172 15.59 17.88 -40.45
C ILE A 172 16.18 18.91 -41.39
N ASP A 173 16.53 18.45 -42.58
CA ASP A 173 17.02 19.30 -43.66
C ASP A 173 15.85 19.88 -44.47
N ASN A 174 15.57 21.17 -44.23
CA ASN A 174 14.51 21.94 -44.87
C ASN A 174 15.08 23.23 -45.46
N SER A 175 15.90 23.10 -46.50
CA SER A 175 16.59 24.22 -47.14
C SER A 175 15.69 25.14 -48.01
N GLU A 176 14.53 24.67 -48.51
CA GLU A 176 13.76 25.39 -49.54
C GLU A 176 12.23 25.42 -49.31
N GLN A 177 11.77 26.01 -48.19
CA GLN A 177 10.34 26.20 -47.90
C GLN A 177 9.94 27.70 -47.82
N PRO A 178 8.78 28.13 -48.38
CA PRO A 178 8.19 29.45 -48.18
C PRO A 178 7.90 29.78 -46.71
N SER A 179 7.89 31.08 -46.36
CA SER A 179 7.70 31.56 -44.97
C SER A 179 6.43 31.05 -44.28
N MET A 180 5.30 30.96 -45.00
CA MET A 180 4.02 30.48 -44.44
C MET A 180 4.04 29.00 -44.07
N GLN A 181 4.71 28.16 -44.87
CA GLN A 181 4.84 26.72 -44.59
C GLN A 181 5.79 26.45 -43.43
N ARG A 182 6.81 27.30 -43.25
CA ARG A 182 7.71 27.24 -42.08
C ARG A 182 6.96 27.47 -40.76
N LEU A 183 5.96 28.35 -40.74
CA LEU A 183 5.17 28.63 -39.53
C LEU A 183 4.27 27.45 -39.13
N ILE A 184 3.64 26.79 -40.11
CA ILE A 184 2.82 25.59 -39.87
C ILE A 184 3.70 24.44 -39.38
N TYR A 185 4.88 24.29 -39.99
CA TYR A 185 5.82 23.26 -39.59
C TYR A 185 6.45 23.54 -38.21
N SER A 186 6.75 24.80 -37.89
CA SER A 186 7.29 25.17 -36.58
C SER A 186 6.27 24.97 -35.47
N SER A 187 4.97 25.19 -35.72
CA SER A 187 3.92 24.88 -34.75
C SER A 187 3.81 23.37 -34.47
N TRP A 188 3.98 22.53 -35.49
CA TRP A 188 4.07 21.08 -35.33
C TRP A 188 5.27 20.68 -34.46
N VAL A 189 6.47 21.15 -34.80
CA VAL A 189 7.70 20.85 -34.03
C VAL A 189 7.61 21.36 -32.60
N GLY A 190 7.02 22.55 -32.39
CA GLY A 190 6.75 23.10 -31.06
C GLY A 190 5.80 22.24 -30.25
N SER A 191 4.71 21.76 -30.87
CA SER A 191 3.74 20.87 -30.23
C SER A 191 4.36 19.53 -29.84
N MET A 192 5.16 18.93 -30.72
CA MET A 192 5.88 17.67 -30.41
C MET A 192 6.94 17.87 -29.33
N THR A 193 7.59 19.04 -29.30
CA THR A 193 8.56 19.39 -28.26
C THR A 193 7.90 19.52 -26.89
N LEU A 194 6.71 20.12 -26.83
CA LEU A 194 5.92 20.18 -25.60
C LEU A 194 5.55 18.78 -25.10
N LEU A 195 5.07 17.92 -26.00
CA LEU A 195 4.73 16.53 -25.67
C LEU A 195 5.94 15.75 -25.13
N TYR A 196 7.12 15.95 -25.73
CA TYR A 196 8.37 15.39 -25.24
C TYR A 196 8.70 15.84 -23.82
N PHE A 197 8.58 17.14 -23.52
CA PHE A 197 8.88 17.64 -22.17
C PHE A 197 7.89 17.09 -21.13
N ALA A 198 6.61 16.97 -21.49
CA ALA A 198 5.61 16.33 -20.64
C ALA A 198 5.98 14.86 -20.36
N TYR A 199 6.31 14.10 -21.41
CA TYR A 199 6.77 12.72 -21.28
C TYR A 199 8.00 12.59 -20.38
N SER A 200 9.04 13.39 -20.64
CA SER A 200 10.29 13.35 -19.90
C SER A 200 10.12 13.73 -18.43
N GLY A 201 9.28 14.73 -18.14
CA GLY A 201 9.03 15.17 -16.76
C GLY A 201 8.26 14.13 -15.95
N ILE A 202 7.21 13.54 -16.55
CA ILE A 202 6.42 12.50 -15.88
C ILE A 202 7.25 11.22 -15.70
N LEU A 203 8.01 10.82 -16.72
CA LEU A 203 8.91 9.67 -16.62
C LEU A 203 9.95 9.86 -15.51
N LEU A 204 10.56 11.05 -15.42
CA LEU A 204 11.49 11.37 -14.34
C LEU A 204 10.81 11.25 -12.97
N SER A 205 9.59 11.79 -12.81
CA SER A 205 8.82 11.65 -11.58
C SER A 205 8.59 10.19 -11.19
N TYR A 206 8.21 9.34 -12.16
CA TYR A 206 7.99 7.89 -11.92
C TYR A 206 9.27 7.15 -11.53
N ILE A 207 10.41 7.54 -12.09
CA ILE A 207 11.69 6.91 -11.77
C ILE A 207 12.18 7.37 -10.39
N THR A 208 11.90 8.61 -9.99
CA THR A 208 12.26 9.13 -8.67
C THR A 208 11.41 8.57 -7.54
N VAL A 209 10.11 8.34 -7.78
CA VAL A 209 9.18 7.75 -6.82
C VAL A 209 8.41 6.65 -7.55
N PRO A 210 8.76 5.37 -7.33
CA PRO A 210 8.10 4.28 -8.01
C PRO A 210 6.63 4.24 -7.63
N TRP A 211 5.79 3.99 -8.61
CA TRP A 211 4.36 3.84 -8.37
C TRP A 211 4.11 2.52 -7.66
N GLN A 212 3.49 2.55 -6.48
CA GLN A 212 3.17 1.35 -5.73
C GLN A 212 1.99 0.61 -6.38
N LYS A 213 2.05 -0.73 -6.37
CA LYS A 213 0.92 -1.54 -6.83
C LYS A 213 -0.33 -1.25 -5.98
N LYS A 214 -1.52 -1.49 -6.55
CA LYS A 214 -2.77 -1.43 -5.77
C LYS A 214 -2.71 -2.50 -4.67
N GLY A 215 -2.51 -2.07 -3.42
CA GLY A 215 -2.66 -2.93 -2.24
C GLY A 215 -3.98 -2.69 -1.53
N ILE A 216 -4.18 -3.40 -0.41
CA ILE A 216 -5.37 -3.28 0.43
C ILE A 216 -5.26 -2.01 1.26
N ARG A 217 -6.02 -0.98 0.90
CA ARG A 217 -5.97 0.32 1.60
C ARG A 217 -7.17 0.58 2.50
N ASN A 218 -8.34 0.16 2.05
CA ASN A 218 -9.61 0.39 2.71
C ASN A 218 -10.32 -0.94 3.02
N ILE A 219 -11.38 -0.86 3.82
CA ILE A 219 -12.17 -2.03 4.24
C ILE A 219 -12.81 -2.73 3.03
N LYS A 220 -13.16 -1.99 1.98
CA LYS A 220 -13.72 -2.58 0.76
C LYS A 220 -12.69 -3.44 0.03
N ASP A 221 -11.48 -2.93 -0.20
CA ASP A 221 -10.39 -3.68 -0.82
C ASP A 221 -10.04 -4.92 0.02
N LEU A 222 -10.17 -4.85 1.35
CA LEU A 222 -9.98 -6.00 2.25
C LEU A 222 -11.07 -7.06 2.00
N VAL A 223 -12.34 -6.66 1.93
CA VAL A 223 -13.45 -7.58 1.67
C VAL A 223 -13.32 -8.22 0.29
N ASP A 224 -13.01 -7.42 -0.74
CA ASP A 224 -12.78 -7.91 -2.10
C ASP A 224 -11.63 -8.94 -2.12
N ALA A 225 -10.55 -8.68 -1.38
CA ALA A 225 -9.41 -9.58 -1.26
C ALA A 225 -9.74 -10.90 -0.53
N LEU A 226 -10.56 -10.83 0.52
CA LEU A 226 -11.05 -12.01 1.26
C LEU A 226 -11.96 -12.87 0.39
N GLN A 227 -12.91 -12.25 -0.32
CA GLN A 227 -13.82 -12.96 -1.22
C GLN A 227 -13.09 -13.60 -2.40
N ALA A 228 -12.05 -12.94 -2.92
CA ALA A 228 -11.18 -13.50 -3.94
C ALA A 228 -10.26 -14.64 -3.42
N GLY A 229 -10.23 -14.89 -2.10
CA GLY A 229 -9.37 -15.91 -1.47
C GLY A 229 -7.88 -15.59 -1.56
N THR A 230 -7.53 -14.33 -1.83
CA THR A 230 -6.14 -13.90 -2.04
C THR A 230 -5.40 -13.63 -0.73
N HIS A 231 -6.14 -13.19 0.29
CA HIS A 231 -5.60 -12.76 1.58
C HIS A 231 -6.33 -13.43 2.75
N LYS A 232 -5.67 -13.48 3.91
CA LYS A 232 -6.24 -13.89 5.19
C LYS A 232 -6.31 -12.68 6.11
N CYS A 233 -7.33 -12.62 6.97
CA CYS A 233 -7.47 -11.56 7.96
C CYS A 233 -7.45 -12.17 9.35
N LEU A 234 -6.49 -11.81 10.19
CA LEU A 234 -6.36 -12.30 11.56
C LEU A 234 -6.81 -11.23 12.56
N ALA A 235 -7.64 -11.63 13.53
CA ALA A 235 -8.02 -10.82 14.68
C ALA A 235 -7.29 -11.24 15.96
N PRO A 236 -7.02 -10.33 16.90
CA PRO A 236 -6.35 -10.70 18.14
C PRO A 236 -7.26 -11.62 18.98
N ASP A 237 -6.68 -12.68 19.54
CA ASP A 237 -7.43 -13.63 20.37
C ASP A 237 -7.82 -13.03 21.73
N GLY A 238 -8.96 -13.45 22.27
CA GLY A 238 -9.50 -12.98 23.55
C GLY A 238 -9.99 -11.52 23.55
N THR A 239 -10.18 -10.91 22.38
CA THR A 239 -10.77 -9.58 22.24
C THR A 239 -12.22 -9.63 21.76
N ILE A 240 -12.91 -8.50 21.89
CA ILE A 240 -14.29 -8.35 21.40
C ILE A 240 -14.36 -8.14 19.88
N ASP A 241 -13.22 -8.06 19.18
CA ASP A 241 -13.15 -7.60 17.79
C ASP A 241 -13.96 -8.50 16.86
N THR A 242 -13.82 -9.82 16.98
CA THR A 242 -14.55 -10.78 16.14
C THR A 242 -16.06 -10.71 16.39
N GLN A 243 -16.49 -10.64 17.66
CA GLN A 243 -17.91 -10.54 18.02
C GLN A 243 -18.52 -9.23 17.53
N LEU A 244 -17.78 -8.13 17.63
CA LEU A 244 -18.20 -6.83 17.17
C LEU A 244 -18.42 -6.80 15.65
N LEU A 245 -17.50 -7.40 14.89
CA LEU A 245 -17.62 -7.49 13.43
C LEU A 245 -18.85 -8.32 13.02
N LEU A 246 -19.09 -9.45 13.69
CA LEU A 246 -20.25 -10.31 13.44
C LEU A 246 -21.59 -9.61 13.76
N ASN A 247 -21.63 -8.84 14.85
CA ASN A 247 -22.83 -8.14 15.29
C ASN A 247 -23.04 -6.79 14.57
N SER A 248 -22.16 -6.41 13.65
CA SER A 248 -22.26 -5.14 12.93
C SER A 248 -23.40 -5.14 11.91
N ASN A 249 -24.12 -4.01 11.82
CA ASN A 249 -25.12 -3.78 10.78
C ASN A 249 -24.51 -3.53 9.39
N LEU A 250 -23.21 -3.24 9.33
CA LEU A 250 -22.52 -2.96 8.07
C LEU A 250 -22.13 -4.28 7.39
N HIS A 251 -22.62 -4.47 6.15
CA HIS A 251 -22.41 -5.69 5.38
C HIS A 251 -20.92 -6.08 5.25
N TYR A 252 -20.05 -5.11 4.98
CA TYR A 252 -18.61 -5.32 4.86
C TYR A 252 -17.97 -5.86 6.15
N TYR A 253 -18.43 -5.41 7.32
CA TYR A 253 -17.84 -5.78 8.61
C TYR A 253 -18.27 -7.18 9.00
N ARG A 254 -19.56 -7.50 8.75
CA ARG A 254 -20.10 -8.84 8.98
C ARG A 254 -19.40 -9.88 8.13
N ILE A 255 -19.13 -9.58 6.86
CA ILE A 255 -18.33 -10.48 6.00
C ILE A 255 -16.97 -10.75 6.63
N ILE A 256 -16.23 -9.72 7.05
CA ILE A 256 -14.92 -9.90 7.68
C ILE A 256 -15.03 -10.79 8.93
N GLY A 257 -16.01 -10.51 9.80
CA GLY A 257 -16.28 -11.30 11.00
C GLY A 257 -16.59 -12.77 10.70
N GLU A 258 -17.43 -13.03 9.69
CA GLU A 258 -17.80 -14.38 9.24
C GLU A 258 -16.56 -15.16 8.75
N TYR A 259 -15.69 -14.54 7.95
CA TYR A 259 -14.46 -15.18 7.47
C TYR A 259 -13.48 -15.48 8.60
N ILE A 260 -13.32 -14.56 9.55
CA ILE A 260 -12.46 -14.75 10.72
C ILE A 260 -12.97 -15.91 11.58
N ALA A 261 -14.26 -15.89 11.91
CA ALA A 261 -14.89 -16.90 12.77
C ALA A 261 -14.90 -18.29 12.10
N ARG A 262 -15.22 -18.36 10.81
CA ARG A 262 -15.29 -19.62 10.07
C ARG A 262 -13.93 -20.32 9.96
N ASN A 263 -12.86 -19.56 9.78
CA ASN A 263 -11.52 -20.12 9.58
C ASN A 263 -10.66 -20.12 10.86
N ASN A 264 -11.21 -19.67 11.98
CA ASN A 264 -10.50 -19.47 13.24
C ASN A 264 -9.20 -18.65 13.05
N TRP A 265 -9.30 -17.55 12.31
CA TRP A 265 -8.16 -16.67 12.03
C TRP A 265 -7.91 -15.73 13.20
N VAL A 266 -7.30 -16.27 14.25
CA VAL A 266 -6.93 -15.52 15.45
C VAL A 266 -5.41 -15.54 15.67
N TYR A 267 -4.88 -14.51 16.31
CA TYR A 267 -3.47 -14.43 16.69
C TYR A 267 -3.28 -13.93 18.13
N GLU A 268 -2.25 -14.41 18.81
CA GLU A 268 -1.92 -13.91 20.14
C GLU A 268 -1.26 -12.53 20.01
N SER A 269 -1.79 -11.51 20.70
CA SER A 269 -1.27 -10.14 20.58
C SER A 269 0.20 -9.99 20.98
N SER A 270 0.71 -10.88 21.84
CA SER A 270 2.12 -10.93 22.25
C SER A 270 3.03 -11.47 21.14
N ALA A 271 2.50 -12.28 20.23
CA ALA A 271 3.21 -12.85 19.09
C ALA A 271 3.25 -11.91 17.87
N MET A 272 2.66 -10.72 17.99
CA MET A 272 2.65 -9.70 16.94
C MET A 272 4.07 -9.35 16.53
N SER A 273 4.39 -9.61 15.27
CA SER A 273 5.71 -9.37 14.68
C SER A 273 5.60 -9.21 13.17
N GLU A 274 6.62 -8.62 12.54
CA GLU A 274 6.71 -8.49 11.07
C GLU A 274 6.60 -9.85 10.36
N LYS A 275 6.98 -10.96 11.01
CA LYS A 275 6.90 -12.31 10.44
C LYS A 275 5.47 -12.81 10.17
N LEU A 276 4.47 -12.24 10.85
CA LEU A 276 3.06 -12.58 10.61
C LEU A 276 2.54 -11.95 9.30
N LEU A 277 3.19 -10.90 8.80
CA LEU A 277 2.81 -10.23 7.55
C LEU A 277 3.60 -10.83 6.39
N ASP A 278 3.12 -11.95 5.87
CA ASP A 278 3.70 -12.67 4.72
C ASP A 278 3.33 -12.08 3.34
N GLY A 279 2.79 -10.86 3.31
CA GLY A 279 2.25 -10.24 2.09
C GLY A 279 0.81 -10.63 1.74
N ARG A 280 0.30 -11.74 2.29
CA ARG A 280 -1.09 -12.21 2.10
C ARG A 280 -1.92 -12.12 3.37
N THR A 281 -1.30 -11.75 4.47
CA THR A 281 -1.94 -11.67 5.77
C THR A 281 -2.23 -10.22 6.13
N VAL A 282 -3.43 -9.99 6.65
CA VAL A 282 -3.93 -8.71 7.18
C VAL A 282 -4.17 -8.90 8.66
N LEU A 283 -3.70 -7.99 9.50
CA LEU A 283 -3.87 -8.06 10.95
C LEU A 283 -4.78 -6.93 11.43
N ILE A 284 -5.84 -7.26 12.15
CA ILE A 284 -6.66 -6.27 12.86
C ILE A 284 -5.99 -5.92 14.19
N GLY A 285 -5.96 -4.64 14.55
CA GLY A 285 -5.35 -4.18 15.81
C GLY A 285 -5.65 -2.72 16.13
N SER A 286 -5.14 -2.24 17.27
CA SER A 286 -5.25 -0.82 17.63
C SER A 286 -4.25 0.00 16.82
N ARG A 287 -4.67 1.10 16.19
CA ARG A 287 -3.78 2.00 15.44
C ARG A 287 -2.56 2.46 16.24
N SER A 288 -2.79 2.88 17.48
CA SER A 288 -1.72 3.34 18.38
C SER A 288 -0.70 2.25 18.71
N LEU A 289 -1.13 0.99 18.82
CA LEU A 289 -0.25 -0.15 19.06
C LEU A 289 0.47 -0.59 17.79
N LEU A 290 -0.25 -0.63 16.66
CA LEU A 290 0.32 -0.95 15.35
C LEU A 290 1.47 0.00 15.02
N HIS A 291 1.32 1.30 15.28
CA HIS A 291 2.45 2.23 15.16
C HIS A 291 3.56 1.98 16.17
N GLY A 292 3.24 1.50 17.38
CA GLY A 292 4.24 1.07 18.34
C GLY A 292 5.11 -0.10 17.84
N PHE A 293 4.54 -1.02 17.05
CA PHE A 293 5.24 -2.19 16.49
C PHE A 293 5.87 -1.95 15.11
N PHE A 294 5.18 -1.27 14.20
CA PHE A 294 5.58 -1.08 12.81
C PHE A 294 6.18 0.31 12.54
N GLY A 295 6.22 1.17 13.56
CA GLY A 295 6.80 2.50 13.48
C GLY A 295 5.80 3.60 13.11
N TYR A 296 6.30 4.83 13.18
CA TYR A 296 5.58 6.05 12.81
C TYR A 296 6.15 6.64 11.51
N ASP A 297 5.35 7.42 10.79
CA ASP A 297 5.78 8.13 9.58
C ASP A 297 7.03 9.00 9.90
N PRO A 298 8.09 8.97 9.07
CA PRO A 298 8.25 8.31 7.75
C PRO A 298 8.86 6.91 7.80
N TYR A 299 9.06 6.35 9.00
CA TYR A 299 9.79 5.10 9.23
C TYR A 299 8.89 3.87 9.36
N VAL A 300 7.60 3.99 9.02
CA VAL A 300 6.68 2.85 9.09
C VAL A 300 7.17 1.74 8.17
N THR A 301 7.28 0.51 8.67
CA THR A 301 7.68 -0.64 7.84
C THR A 301 6.53 -1.16 7.00
N GLU A 302 5.30 -1.12 7.54
CA GLU A 302 4.10 -1.68 6.92
C GLU A 302 3.01 -0.64 6.63
N TYR A 303 1.97 -1.02 5.87
CA TYR A 303 0.86 -0.11 5.57
C TYR A 303 -0.26 -0.31 6.59
N ILE A 304 -0.48 0.70 7.43
CA ILE A 304 -1.61 0.76 8.36
C ILE A 304 -2.74 1.51 7.64
N SER A 305 -3.94 0.94 7.60
CA SER A 305 -5.08 1.55 6.93
C SER A 305 -5.53 2.84 7.65
N ASP A 306 -6.04 3.79 6.88
CA ASP A 306 -6.70 4.99 7.40
C ASP A 306 -8.14 4.70 7.87
N ASP A 307 -8.76 3.64 7.34
CA ASP A 307 -10.10 3.21 7.76
C ASP A 307 -10.09 2.67 9.19
N SER A 308 -11.18 2.92 9.90
CA SER A 308 -11.39 2.45 11.27
C SER A 308 -12.64 1.58 11.34
N PHE A 309 -12.51 0.43 12.01
CA PHE A 309 -13.66 -0.40 12.40
C PHE A 309 -14.47 0.23 13.54
N GLY A 310 -13.87 1.18 14.26
CA GLY A 310 -14.50 1.91 15.35
C GLY A 310 -13.48 2.43 16.36
N VAL A 311 -13.97 3.27 17.25
CA VAL A 311 -13.20 3.86 18.35
C VAL A 311 -13.87 3.52 19.67
N TRP A 312 -13.09 2.98 20.61
CA TRP A 312 -13.55 2.67 21.96
C TRP A 312 -12.85 3.52 22.99
N ASN A 313 -13.61 4.00 23.97
CA ASN A 313 -13.06 4.65 25.13
C ASN A 313 -12.42 3.62 26.05
N ILE A 314 -11.25 3.94 26.58
CA ILE A 314 -10.53 3.13 27.56
C ILE A 314 -10.69 3.77 28.94
N GLY A 315 -11.05 2.95 29.92
CA GLY A 315 -11.22 3.39 31.30
C GLY A 315 -10.70 2.36 32.31
N ILE A 316 -10.58 2.79 33.57
CA ILE A 316 -10.28 1.89 34.69
C ILE A 316 -11.57 1.18 35.06
N ALA A 317 -11.56 -0.14 35.06
CA ALA A 317 -12.70 -0.94 35.51
C ALA A 317 -12.71 -0.95 37.06
N LEU A 318 -13.88 -0.76 37.66
CA LEU A 318 -14.07 -0.62 39.10
C LEU A 318 -15.19 -1.57 39.53
N ARG A 319 -15.14 -2.05 40.77
CA ARG A 319 -16.32 -2.72 41.36
C ARG A 319 -17.54 -1.80 41.29
N LYS A 320 -18.73 -2.39 41.15
CA LYS A 320 -20.00 -1.64 41.22
C LYS A 320 -20.08 -0.83 42.53
N ASN A 321 -20.55 0.41 42.42
CA ASN A 321 -20.71 1.34 43.53
C ASN A 321 -19.38 1.65 44.27
N PHE A 322 -18.28 1.79 43.54
CA PHE A 322 -17.00 2.17 44.12
C PHE A 322 -17.10 3.55 44.82
N CYS A 323 -16.80 3.57 46.13
CA CYS A 323 -17.13 4.68 47.03
C CYS A 323 -16.46 6.03 46.69
N CYS A 324 -15.31 6.01 46.00
CA CYS A 324 -14.51 7.20 45.70
C CYS A 324 -14.28 7.41 44.19
N LYS A 325 -15.25 7.01 43.36
CA LYS A 325 -15.16 7.13 41.90
C LYS A 325 -14.95 8.57 41.44
N GLU A 326 -15.61 9.55 42.06
CA GLU A 326 -15.47 10.97 41.70
C GLU A 326 -14.07 11.52 41.98
N GLU A 327 -13.48 11.15 43.13
CA GLU A 327 -12.10 11.54 43.47
C GLU A 327 -11.10 10.92 42.48
N LEU A 328 -11.30 9.66 42.10
CA LEU A 328 -10.51 8.99 41.07
C LEU A 328 -10.64 9.72 39.72
N ASN A 329 -11.86 10.05 39.31
CA ASN A 329 -12.10 10.76 38.05
C ASN A 329 -11.40 12.13 38.03
N PHE A 330 -11.42 12.85 39.15
CA PHE A 330 -10.74 14.14 39.26
C PHE A 330 -9.21 13.99 39.12
N ALA A 331 -8.61 12.98 39.75
CA ALA A 331 -7.18 12.68 39.63
C ALA A 331 -6.78 12.27 38.19
N ILE A 332 -7.62 11.46 37.54
CA ILE A 332 -7.45 11.09 36.12
C ILE A 332 -7.48 12.33 35.25
N LEU A 333 -8.52 13.16 35.36
CA LEU A 333 -8.67 14.39 34.59
C LEU A 333 -7.49 15.34 34.79
N ARG A 334 -7.00 15.49 36.02
CA ARG A 334 -5.81 16.30 36.32
C ARG A 334 -4.57 15.78 35.59
N THR A 335 -4.36 14.47 35.62
CA THR A 335 -3.22 13.81 34.95
C THR A 335 -3.31 13.89 33.42
N LEU A 336 -4.53 13.87 32.87
CA LEU A 336 -4.76 14.12 31.45
C LEU A 336 -4.51 15.59 31.08
N SER A 337 -5.01 16.52 31.89
CA SER A 337 -4.87 17.96 31.65
C SER A 337 -3.42 18.46 31.68
N SER A 338 -2.54 17.76 32.42
CA SER A 338 -1.11 18.05 32.44
C SER A 338 -0.35 17.46 31.24
N GLY A 339 -1.01 16.66 30.39
CA GLY A 339 -0.40 15.99 29.25
C GLY A 339 0.54 14.83 29.61
N LEU A 340 0.57 14.40 30.88
CA LEU A 340 1.48 13.34 31.34
C LEU A 340 1.20 12.00 30.63
N TYR A 341 -0.07 11.62 30.50
CA TYR A 341 -0.44 10.36 29.84
C TYR A 341 0.00 10.34 28.38
N GLU A 342 -0.25 11.42 27.64
CA GLU A 342 0.16 11.56 26.24
C GLU A 342 1.69 11.54 26.10
N LYS A 343 2.41 12.22 27.01
CA LYS A 343 3.87 12.20 27.06
C LYS A 343 4.41 10.78 27.23
N TRP A 344 3.91 10.01 28.21
CA TRP A 344 4.39 8.64 28.42
C TRP A 344 4.10 7.73 27.21
N TRP A 345 2.94 7.91 26.57
CA TRP A 345 2.64 7.19 25.33
C TRP A 345 3.65 7.52 24.23
N LYS A 346 3.93 8.82 24.00
CA LYS A 346 4.92 9.29 23.02
C LYS A 346 6.34 8.79 23.34
N ASP A 347 6.75 8.86 24.61
CA ASP A 347 8.06 8.37 25.07
C ASP A 347 8.19 6.85 24.84
N SER A 348 7.13 6.09 25.12
CA SER A 348 7.07 4.65 24.88
C SER A 348 7.13 4.31 23.38
N ALA A 349 6.34 5.01 22.58
CA ALA A 349 6.29 4.87 21.13
C ALA A 349 7.64 5.21 20.46
N PHE A 350 8.31 6.24 20.96
CA PHE A 350 9.63 6.62 20.49
C PHE A 350 10.68 5.56 20.81
N LYS A 351 10.67 5.02 22.04
CA LYS A 351 11.58 3.94 22.46
C LYS A 351 11.39 2.67 21.63
N SER A 352 10.15 2.29 21.32
CA SER A 352 9.89 1.11 20.48
C SER A 352 10.36 1.32 19.04
N SER A 353 10.14 2.53 18.50
CA SER A 353 10.53 2.90 17.13
C SER A 353 12.04 3.15 16.97
N TRP A 354 12.79 3.36 18.06
CA TRP A 354 14.23 3.68 18.01
C TRP A 354 15.05 2.66 17.21
N SER A 355 14.73 1.37 17.37
CA SER A 355 15.39 0.28 16.66
C SER A 355 15.10 0.25 15.15
N GLN A 356 13.96 0.82 14.72
CA GLN A 356 13.58 0.92 13.32
C GLN A 356 14.19 2.17 12.68
N ILE A 357 14.14 3.31 13.39
CA ILE A 357 14.72 4.58 12.95
C ILE A 357 16.21 4.39 12.57
N SER A 358 16.97 3.68 13.41
CA SER A 358 18.38 3.39 13.15
C SER A 358 18.59 2.54 11.89
N LYS A 359 17.75 1.53 11.65
CA LYS A 359 17.81 0.71 10.42
C LYS A 359 17.51 1.51 9.16
N THR A 360 16.55 2.42 9.20
CA THR A 360 16.13 3.22 8.02
C THR A 360 17.10 4.34 7.66
N GLN A 361 17.83 4.91 8.63
CA GLN A 361 18.78 6.00 8.35
C GLN A 361 19.93 5.57 7.43
N ASP A 362 20.36 4.30 7.49
CA ASP A 362 21.43 3.77 6.63
C ASP A 362 21.00 3.63 5.15
N THR A 363 19.69 3.62 4.86
CA THR A 363 19.14 3.44 3.50
C THR A 363 18.98 4.72 2.68
N LYS A 364 19.28 5.91 3.22
CA LYS A 364 19.29 7.17 2.45
C LYS A 364 20.53 7.31 1.55
N GLN A 365 20.92 6.24 0.85
CA GLN A 365 21.83 6.36 -0.27
C GLN A 365 21.05 6.80 -1.50
N SER A 366 21.63 7.72 -2.27
CA SER A 366 21.10 8.13 -3.56
C SER A 366 20.76 6.90 -4.39
N ILE A 367 19.49 6.76 -4.76
CA ILE A 367 19.00 5.60 -5.52
C ILE A 367 19.69 5.64 -6.89
N ARG A 368 20.71 4.79 -7.07
CA ARG A 368 21.32 4.56 -8.37
C ARG A 368 20.33 3.76 -9.20
N LEU A 369 20.10 4.15 -10.45
CA LEU A 369 19.24 3.38 -11.34
C LEU A 369 19.92 2.05 -11.71
N PRO A 370 19.41 0.89 -11.25
CA PRO A 370 19.96 -0.39 -11.67
C PRO A 370 19.62 -0.66 -13.13
N LEU A 371 20.43 -1.50 -13.79
CA LEU A 371 20.21 -1.91 -15.18
C LEU A 371 18.87 -2.64 -15.36
N GLU A 372 18.41 -3.31 -14.30
CA GLU A 372 17.13 -4.04 -14.22
C GLU A 372 15.93 -3.15 -14.56
N ASP A 373 16.00 -1.86 -14.18
CA ASP A 373 14.93 -0.89 -14.41
C ASP A 373 14.83 -0.49 -15.89
N LEU A 374 15.87 -0.73 -16.68
CA LEU A 374 15.97 -0.35 -18.10
C LEU A 374 15.78 -1.52 -19.07
N TYR A 375 15.58 -2.74 -18.58
CA TYR A 375 15.47 -3.94 -19.42
C TYR A 375 14.41 -3.83 -20.52
N GLY A 376 13.25 -3.24 -20.24
CA GLY A 376 12.19 -3.13 -21.24
C GLY A 376 12.59 -2.28 -22.44
N VAL A 377 13.37 -1.21 -22.23
CA VAL A 377 13.86 -0.34 -23.31
C VAL A 377 14.89 -1.08 -24.16
N PHE A 378 15.80 -1.84 -23.53
CA PHE A 378 16.78 -2.65 -24.27
C PHE A 378 16.11 -3.79 -25.06
N ILE A 379 15.11 -4.46 -24.48
CA ILE A 379 14.34 -5.49 -25.18
C ILE A 379 13.66 -4.91 -26.43
N LEU A 380 13.07 -3.72 -26.31
CA LEU A 380 12.45 -3.02 -27.44
C LEU A 380 13.47 -2.69 -28.53
N LEU A 381 14.67 -2.25 -28.15
CA LEU A 381 15.76 -1.96 -29.08
C LEU A 381 16.21 -3.22 -29.83
N PHE A 382 16.45 -4.32 -29.13
CA PHE A 382 16.84 -5.60 -29.74
C PHE A 382 15.74 -6.15 -30.65
N ALA A 383 14.48 -6.07 -30.24
CA ALA A 383 13.35 -6.44 -31.08
C ALA A 383 13.31 -5.60 -32.37
N GLY A 384 13.58 -4.29 -32.29
CA GLY A 384 13.68 -3.40 -33.45
C GLY A 384 14.81 -3.79 -34.41
N TYR A 385 15.99 -4.14 -33.90
CA TYR A 385 17.09 -4.62 -34.74
C TYR A 385 16.79 -5.95 -35.43
N ILE A 386 16.17 -6.89 -34.72
CA ILE A 386 15.74 -8.16 -35.30
C ILE A 386 14.72 -7.93 -36.42
N LEU A 387 13.70 -7.09 -36.18
CA LEU A 387 12.71 -6.74 -37.20
C LEU A 387 13.33 -6.07 -38.43
N SER A 388 14.28 -5.15 -38.22
CA SER A 388 15.00 -4.51 -39.32
C SER A 388 15.83 -5.50 -40.13
N PHE A 389 16.48 -6.46 -39.47
CA PHE A 389 17.25 -7.51 -40.14
C PHE A 389 16.33 -8.43 -40.94
N VAL A 390 15.22 -8.88 -40.34
CA VAL A 390 14.21 -9.70 -41.04
C VAL A 390 13.67 -8.97 -42.28
N ALA A 391 13.31 -7.69 -42.17
CA ALA A 391 12.83 -6.90 -43.30
C ALA A 391 13.87 -6.82 -44.43
N PHE A 392 15.15 -6.64 -44.09
CA PHE A 392 16.24 -6.63 -45.06
C PHE A 392 16.41 -7.98 -45.78
N PHE A 393 16.34 -9.10 -45.06
CA PHE A 393 16.39 -10.44 -45.66
C PHE A 393 15.18 -10.73 -46.55
N VAL A 394 13.99 -10.29 -46.13
CA VAL A 394 12.77 -10.42 -46.91
C VAL A 394 12.87 -9.59 -48.19
N GLU A 395 13.38 -8.36 -48.14
CA GLU A 395 13.60 -7.53 -49.33
C GLU A 395 14.58 -8.18 -50.32
N ILE A 396 15.71 -8.72 -49.83
CA ILE A 396 16.68 -9.42 -50.68
C ILE A 396 16.05 -10.66 -51.32
N SER A 397 15.30 -11.43 -50.55
CA SER A 397 14.67 -12.66 -51.03
C SER A 397 13.62 -12.32 -52.10
N MET A 398 12.75 -11.33 -51.85
CA MET A 398 11.77 -10.87 -52.83
C MET A 398 12.42 -10.32 -54.10
N LYS A 399 13.54 -9.58 -54.01
CA LYS A 399 14.29 -9.13 -55.20
C LYS A 399 14.88 -10.29 -55.98
N ARG A 400 15.36 -11.34 -55.31
CA ARG A 400 15.87 -12.55 -55.98
C ARG A 400 14.76 -13.30 -56.69
N PHE A 401 13.64 -13.58 -56.01
CA PHE A 401 12.48 -14.25 -56.62
C PHE A 401 11.92 -13.46 -57.82
N LYS A 402 11.78 -12.14 -57.68
CA LYS A 402 11.30 -11.30 -58.78
C LYS A 402 12.28 -11.23 -59.95
N LYS A 403 13.58 -11.35 -59.69
CA LYS A 403 14.61 -11.43 -60.75
C LYS A 403 14.56 -12.78 -61.46
N GLU A 404 14.31 -13.87 -60.73
CA GLU A 404 14.12 -15.20 -61.31
C GLU A 404 12.84 -15.27 -62.16
N GLU A 405 11.71 -14.71 -61.70
CA GLU A 405 10.48 -14.58 -62.50
C GLU A 405 10.70 -13.78 -63.79
N VAL A 406 11.34 -12.61 -63.72
CA VAL A 406 11.59 -11.78 -64.92
C VAL A 406 12.54 -12.46 -65.91
N VAL A 407 13.54 -13.20 -65.42
CA VAL A 407 14.43 -13.99 -66.30
C VAL A 407 13.65 -15.14 -66.95
N GLN A 408 12.71 -15.77 -66.23
CA GLN A 408 11.86 -16.84 -66.76
C GLN A 408 10.89 -16.31 -67.84
N ASP A 409 10.26 -15.16 -67.61
CA ASP A 409 9.35 -14.51 -68.58
C ASP A 409 10.09 -14.04 -69.85
N CYS A 410 11.29 -13.46 -69.73
CA CYS A 410 12.10 -13.09 -70.90
C CYS A 410 12.56 -14.31 -71.71
N LEU A 411 12.80 -15.45 -71.06
CA LEU A 411 13.16 -16.69 -71.76
C LEU A 411 11.97 -17.32 -72.50
N LEU A 412 10.76 -17.20 -71.97
CA LEU A 412 9.52 -17.60 -72.66
C LEU A 412 9.21 -16.70 -73.86
N ASP A 413 9.34 -15.39 -73.71
CA ASP A 413 9.11 -14.41 -74.79
C ASP A 413 10.13 -14.56 -75.96
N SER A 414 11.38 -14.97 -75.65
CA SER A 414 12.36 -15.30 -76.69
C SER A 414 12.02 -16.57 -77.48
N LYS A 415 11.36 -17.55 -76.86
CA LYS A 415 10.97 -18.82 -77.50
C LYS A 415 9.77 -18.63 -78.43
N ASP A 416 8.81 -17.82 -78.02
CA ASP A 416 7.64 -17.48 -78.84
C ASP A 416 8.06 -16.68 -80.10
N ASN A 417 8.99 -15.72 -79.98
CA ASN A 417 9.54 -14.99 -81.13
C ASN A 417 10.36 -15.87 -82.10
N MET A 418 11.01 -16.94 -81.61
CA MET A 418 11.71 -17.92 -82.46
C MET A 418 10.75 -18.87 -83.19
N GLN A 419 9.57 -19.15 -82.64
CA GLN A 419 8.56 -19.98 -83.30
C GLN A 419 7.78 -19.19 -84.37
N GLU A 420 7.56 -17.89 -84.20
CA GLU A 420 6.95 -17.04 -85.25
C GLU A 420 7.86 -16.84 -86.47
N THR A 421 9.18 -16.71 -86.27
CA THR A 421 10.16 -16.59 -87.37
C THR A 421 10.32 -17.87 -88.18
N VAL A 422 10.30 -19.03 -87.53
CA VAL A 422 10.33 -20.34 -88.23
C VAL A 422 9.04 -20.62 -89.02
N ASN A 423 7.90 -20.06 -88.60
CA ASN A 423 6.64 -20.19 -89.35
C ASN A 423 6.53 -19.23 -90.54
N THR A 424 7.26 -18.11 -90.55
CA THR A 424 7.26 -17.16 -91.67
C THR A 424 8.20 -17.59 -92.80
N ASP A 425 9.28 -18.31 -92.50
CA ASP A 425 10.20 -18.85 -93.51
C ASP A 425 9.66 -20.11 -94.24
N ASN A 426 8.55 -20.70 -93.79
CA ASN A 426 7.90 -21.87 -94.42
C ASN A 426 6.73 -21.52 -95.36
N ILE A 427 6.48 -20.23 -95.66
CA ILE A 427 5.35 -19.77 -96.51
C ILE A 427 5.83 -19.10 -97.82
N LEU A 428 7.13 -19.13 -98.14
CA LEU A 428 7.67 -18.56 -99.40
C LEU A 428 7.94 -19.61 -100.48
#